data_AF-A0A3D5ABC9-F1
#
_entry.id   AF-A0A3D5ABC9-F1
#
_cell.length_a   1.000
_cell.length_b   1.000
_cell.length_c   1.000
_cell.angle_alpha   90.00
_cell.angle_beta   90.00
_cell.angle_gamma   90.00
#
_symmetry.space_group_name_H-M   'P 1'
#
loop_
_entity.id
_entity.type
_entity.pdbx_description
1 polymer ?
#
loop_
_entity_poly.entity_id
_entity_poly.type
_entity_poly.pdbx_seq_one_letter_code
_entity_poly.pdbx_strand_id
1 'polypeptide(L)'
;MKKILIFILTCFPFLGWSQNMTMFVGTYTSNTASKGIYAFDFNAKTGAIQLISTTPMTDPSFLARRDNIIYAVSEQGESKGNLASYSYNNGQFTLLNVVPTKGDAPCHVAVSPYKNLIAVSNYSGGSFVLYGLEPNGVIGNLKELIQHEGKGVDKVRQEGPHVHSAFFSKKGHELFVQDLGLDQISIYKFINPKKPDVKLAEDPAEVFSSAGGGPRHIAFDKKEKY
;
A
#
# COMPACT_ATOMS: atom_id res chain seq x y z
N MET A 1 34.78 -67.82 -2.44
CA MET A 1 35.08 -66.49 -3.03
C MET A 1 34.01 -65.50 -2.59
N LYS A 2 34.36 -64.53 -1.74
CA LYS A 2 33.40 -63.56 -1.16
C LYS A 2 33.05 -62.49 -2.21
N LYS A 3 31.75 -62.29 -2.48
CA LYS A 3 31.25 -61.20 -3.33
C LYS A 3 31.28 -59.89 -2.52
N ILE A 4 32.04 -58.91 -3.00
CA ILE A 4 32.07 -57.55 -2.45
C ILE A 4 30.95 -56.76 -3.14
N LEU A 5 29.99 -56.27 -2.36
CA LEU A 5 28.92 -55.39 -2.82
C LEU A 5 29.40 -53.94 -2.62
N ILE A 6 29.65 -53.22 -3.72
CA ILE A 6 30.02 -51.80 -3.70
C ILE A 6 28.73 -50.99 -3.68
N PHE A 7 28.48 -50.28 -2.57
CA PHE A 7 27.41 -49.29 -2.46
C PHE A 7 27.90 -47.97 -3.06
N ILE A 8 27.38 -47.59 -4.22
CA ILE A 8 27.61 -46.26 -4.80
C ILE A 8 26.67 -45.29 -4.08
N LEU A 9 27.25 -44.47 -3.20
CA LEU A 9 26.54 -43.38 -2.54
C LEU A 9 26.38 -42.24 -3.55
N THR A 10 25.24 -42.17 -4.24
CA THR A 10 24.90 -41.04 -5.11
C THR A 10 24.56 -39.83 -4.25
N CYS A 11 25.51 -38.90 -4.15
CA CYS A 11 25.30 -37.61 -3.54
C CYS A 11 24.39 -36.79 -4.46
N PHE A 12 23.08 -36.79 -4.19
CA PHE A 12 22.17 -35.83 -4.83
C PHE A 12 22.50 -34.45 -4.26
N PRO A 13 22.99 -33.48 -5.05
CA PRO A 13 23.05 -32.11 -4.58
C PRO A 13 21.61 -31.69 -4.26
N PHE A 14 21.38 -31.33 -3.00
CA PHE A 14 20.22 -30.54 -2.63
C PHE A 14 20.30 -29.25 -3.45
N LEU A 15 19.59 -29.21 -4.58
CA LEU A 15 19.24 -27.96 -5.23
C LEU A 15 18.36 -27.22 -4.23
N GLY A 16 19.00 -26.39 -3.40
CA GLY A 16 18.29 -25.46 -2.55
C GLY A 16 17.51 -24.53 -3.46
N TRP A 17 16.20 -24.67 -3.48
CA TRP A 17 15.32 -23.74 -4.16
C TRP A 17 15.55 -22.37 -3.53
N SER A 18 16.29 -21.51 -4.23
CA SER A 18 16.41 -20.12 -3.82
C SER A 18 15.02 -19.51 -3.93
N GLN A 19 14.45 -19.04 -2.82
CA GLN A 19 13.26 -18.19 -2.86
C GLN A 19 13.70 -16.79 -3.28
N ASN A 20 14.08 -16.65 -4.55
CA ASN A 20 14.22 -15.35 -5.19
C ASN A 20 12.83 -14.72 -5.26
N MET A 21 12.72 -13.46 -4.83
CA MET A 21 11.48 -12.70 -4.87
C MET A 21 11.71 -11.34 -5.50
N THR A 22 10.71 -10.86 -6.26
CA THR A 22 10.76 -9.49 -6.76
C THR A 22 10.45 -8.51 -5.64
N MET A 23 11.42 -7.66 -5.32
CA MET A 23 11.28 -6.55 -4.38
C MET A 23 11.05 -5.26 -5.15
N PHE A 24 10.00 -4.51 -4.79
CA PHE A 24 9.70 -3.20 -5.36
C PHE A 24 10.07 -2.09 -4.38
N VAL A 25 10.73 -1.05 -4.88
CA VAL A 25 11.20 0.08 -4.07
C VAL A 25 10.63 1.38 -4.63
N GLY A 26 9.80 2.03 -3.82
CA GLY A 26 9.33 3.40 -4.02
C GLY A 26 10.35 4.42 -3.49
N THR A 27 10.28 5.65 -3.95
CA THR A 27 11.26 6.70 -3.64
C THR A 27 10.62 8.09 -3.68
N TYR A 28 11.28 9.06 -3.05
CA TYR A 28 11.15 10.45 -3.49
C TYR A 28 12.12 10.70 -4.64
N THR A 29 11.67 11.46 -5.62
CA THR A 29 12.43 11.88 -6.82
C THR A 29 12.86 13.34 -6.73
N SER A 30 12.07 14.20 -6.08
CA SER A 30 12.38 15.61 -5.87
C SER A 30 13.70 15.78 -5.09
N ASN A 31 14.63 16.56 -5.66
CA ASN A 31 15.97 16.80 -5.09
C ASN A 31 16.84 15.53 -4.88
N THR A 32 16.61 14.47 -5.67
CA THR A 32 17.42 13.24 -5.62
C THR A 32 17.85 12.80 -7.03
N ALA A 33 18.68 11.75 -7.10
CA ALA A 33 19.00 11.06 -8.35
C ALA A 33 17.99 9.94 -8.71
N SER A 34 16.95 9.75 -7.89
CA SER A 34 15.96 8.69 -8.11
C SER A 34 15.13 8.97 -9.36
N LYS A 35 14.75 7.90 -10.06
CA LYS A 35 13.93 7.94 -11.26
C LYS A 35 12.48 7.56 -11.01
N GLY A 36 12.16 6.95 -9.87
CA GLY A 36 10.79 6.50 -9.57
C GLY A 36 10.76 5.15 -8.86
N ILE A 37 10.15 4.15 -9.50
CA ILE A 37 9.97 2.81 -8.93
C ILE A 37 11.02 1.85 -9.48
N TYR A 38 11.63 1.07 -8.61
CA TYR A 38 12.65 0.07 -8.95
C TYR A 38 12.15 -1.34 -8.62
N ALA A 39 12.47 -2.31 -9.47
CA ALA A 39 12.27 -3.73 -9.21
C ALA A 39 13.62 -4.45 -9.12
N PHE A 40 13.80 -5.22 -8.06
CA PHE A 40 15.00 -6.01 -7.78
C PHE A 40 14.67 -7.49 -7.68
N ASP A 41 15.59 -8.34 -8.12
CA ASP A 41 15.64 -9.74 -7.69
C ASP A 41 16.31 -9.77 -6.31
N PHE A 42 15.56 -10.23 -5.31
CA PHE A 42 16.03 -10.31 -3.94
C PHE A 42 16.14 -11.77 -3.50
N ASN A 43 17.35 -12.16 -3.13
CA ASN A 43 17.60 -13.46 -2.53
C ASN A 43 17.43 -13.37 -1.01
N ALA A 44 16.28 -13.83 -0.50
CA ALA A 44 15.99 -13.76 0.93
C ALA A 44 16.92 -14.60 1.82
N LYS A 45 17.66 -15.57 1.25
CA LYS A 45 18.62 -16.40 1.99
C LYS A 45 19.98 -15.71 2.16
N THR A 46 20.44 -15.02 1.13
CA THR A 46 21.80 -14.42 1.11
C THR A 46 21.79 -12.91 1.31
N GLY A 47 20.65 -12.24 1.13
CA GLY A 47 20.55 -10.79 1.12
C GLY A 47 21.00 -10.16 -0.21
N ALA A 48 21.37 -10.95 -1.21
CA ALA A 48 21.79 -10.42 -2.50
C ALA A 48 20.61 -9.73 -3.21
N ILE A 49 20.89 -8.56 -3.78
CA ILE A 49 19.95 -7.74 -4.55
C ILE A 49 20.53 -7.45 -5.93
N GLN A 50 19.73 -7.66 -6.97
CA GLN A 50 20.08 -7.33 -8.34
C GLN A 50 18.98 -6.49 -8.97
N LEU A 51 19.33 -5.34 -9.54
CA LEU A 51 18.36 -4.51 -10.26
C LEU A 51 17.85 -5.25 -11.51
N ILE A 52 16.54 -5.32 -11.67
CA ILE A 52 15.88 -5.87 -12.86
C ILE A 52 15.47 -4.73 -13.79
N SER A 53 14.69 -3.78 -13.27
CA SER A 53 14.14 -2.68 -14.07
C SER A 53 13.72 -1.49 -13.23
N THR A 54 13.43 -0.39 -13.91
CA THR A 54 12.98 0.88 -13.34
C THR A 54 11.88 1.45 -14.20
N THR A 55 10.86 2.05 -13.60
CA THR A 55 9.86 2.87 -14.31
C THR A 55 9.87 4.31 -13.79
N PRO A 56 9.89 5.32 -14.68
CA PRO A 56 9.79 6.70 -14.28
C PRO A 56 8.45 7.01 -13.59
N MET A 57 8.52 7.68 -12.45
CA MET A 57 7.35 8.21 -11.74
C MET A 57 7.81 9.26 -10.74
N THR A 58 7.05 10.35 -10.59
CA THR A 58 7.36 11.40 -9.63
C THR A 58 6.92 10.98 -8.23
N ASP A 59 7.85 11.07 -7.28
CA ASP A 59 7.66 10.84 -5.84
C ASP A 59 6.78 9.61 -5.50
N PRO A 60 7.09 8.39 -6.02
CA PRO A 60 6.41 7.17 -5.64
C PRO A 60 6.76 6.70 -4.23
N SER A 61 6.34 7.45 -3.21
CA SER A 61 6.77 7.27 -1.81
C SER A 61 6.21 6.01 -1.15
N PHE A 62 5.04 5.54 -1.59
CA PHE A 62 4.40 4.33 -1.06
C PHE A 62 3.83 3.45 -2.18
N LEU A 63 4.03 2.14 -2.03
CA LEU A 63 3.58 1.14 -2.98
C LEU A 63 2.68 0.11 -2.31
N ALA A 64 1.65 -0.33 -3.01
CA ALA A 64 0.90 -1.53 -2.70
C ALA A 64 0.93 -2.50 -3.88
N ARG A 65 0.76 -3.78 -3.60
CA ARG A 65 0.78 -4.84 -4.63
C ARG A 65 -0.41 -5.77 -4.47
N ARG A 66 -1.00 -6.15 -5.60
CA ARG A 66 -1.93 -7.28 -5.72
C ARG A 66 -1.53 -8.09 -6.94
N ASP A 67 -1.17 -9.35 -6.74
CA ASP A 67 -0.68 -10.24 -7.80
C ASP A 67 0.52 -9.66 -8.57
N ASN A 68 0.36 -9.35 -9.85
CA ASN A 68 1.35 -8.71 -10.70
C ASN A 68 1.10 -7.20 -10.89
N ILE A 69 0.16 -6.61 -10.16
CA ILE A 69 -0.19 -5.19 -10.24
C ILE A 69 0.44 -4.43 -9.09
N ILE A 70 1.10 -3.32 -9.41
CA ILE A 70 1.71 -2.37 -8.48
C ILE A 70 0.90 -1.08 -8.52
N TYR A 71 0.48 -0.64 -7.35
CA TYR A 71 -0.20 0.63 -7.14
C TYR A 71 0.76 1.56 -6.43
N ALA A 72 0.91 2.78 -6.93
CA ALA A 72 1.87 3.74 -6.41
C ALA A 72 1.19 5.09 -6.23
N VAL A 73 1.33 5.70 -5.06
CA VAL A 73 0.98 7.11 -4.88
C VAL A 73 2.07 7.97 -5.51
N SER A 74 1.71 9.09 -6.10
CA SER A 74 2.63 10.18 -6.44
C SER A 74 2.43 11.25 -5.37
N GLU A 75 3.33 11.33 -4.40
CA GLU A 75 3.21 12.20 -3.21
C GLU A 75 3.53 13.66 -3.54
N GLN A 76 2.69 14.26 -4.38
CA GLN A 76 2.80 15.67 -4.74
C GLN A 76 1.71 16.50 -4.05
N GLY A 77 2.11 17.72 -3.67
CA GLY A 77 1.21 18.75 -3.19
C GLY A 77 0.50 19.52 -4.32
N GLU A 78 -0.19 20.60 -3.94
CA GLU A 78 -0.89 21.51 -4.86
C GLU A 78 -1.89 20.80 -5.80
N SER A 79 -2.64 19.81 -5.29
CA SER A 79 -3.62 19.02 -6.05
C SER A 79 -3.02 18.21 -7.22
N LYS A 80 -1.70 18.00 -7.24
CA LYS A 80 -1.01 17.15 -8.24
C LYS A 80 -0.89 15.69 -7.80
N GLY A 81 -1.24 15.39 -6.55
CA GLY A 81 -1.23 14.06 -5.97
C GLY A 81 -2.13 13.07 -6.74
N ASN A 82 -1.55 11.95 -7.17
CA ASN A 82 -2.24 10.95 -7.99
C ASN A 82 -1.91 9.52 -7.53
N LEU A 83 -2.69 8.57 -8.02
CA LEU A 83 -2.49 7.14 -7.84
C LEU A 83 -2.32 6.51 -9.23
N ALA A 84 -1.22 5.81 -9.43
CA ALA A 84 -0.92 5.08 -10.66
C ALA A 84 -1.02 3.57 -10.44
N SER A 85 -1.47 2.85 -11.46
CA SER A 85 -1.42 1.39 -11.51
C SER A 85 -0.53 0.90 -12.64
N TYR A 86 0.33 -0.06 -12.35
CA TYR A 86 1.25 -0.68 -13.28
C TYR A 86 1.08 -2.20 -13.23
N SER A 87 1.02 -2.86 -14.39
CA SER A 87 1.28 -4.29 -14.44
C SER A 87 2.78 -4.54 -14.48
N TYR A 88 3.24 -5.63 -13.85
CA TYR A 88 4.62 -6.05 -13.83
C TYR A 88 4.76 -7.50 -14.30
N ASN A 89 5.24 -7.68 -15.52
CA ASN A 89 5.37 -9.00 -16.16
C ASN A 89 6.76 -9.13 -16.78
N ASN A 90 7.39 -10.31 -16.62
CA ASN A 90 8.68 -10.63 -17.22
C ASN A 90 9.77 -9.56 -16.99
N GLY A 91 9.80 -9.00 -15.78
CA GLY A 91 10.78 -7.98 -15.42
C GLY A 91 10.45 -6.56 -15.89
N GLN A 92 9.28 -6.30 -16.49
CA GLN A 92 8.93 -5.02 -17.08
C GLN A 92 7.66 -4.44 -16.48
N PHE A 93 7.67 -3.11 -16.25
CA PHE A 93 6.49 -2.35 -15.88
C PHE A 93 5.71 -1.93 -17.13
N THR A 94 4.39 -1.94 -17.05
CA THR A 94 3.49 -1.33 -18.04
C THR A 94 2.44 -0.53 -17.29
N LEU A 95 2.44 0.79 -17.50
CA LEU A 95 1.42 1.69 -16.93
C LEU A 95 0.05 1.30 -17.47
N LEU A 96 -0.91 1.11 -16.57
CA LEU A 96 -2.30 0.82 -16.92
C LEU A 96 -3.14 2.10 -16.92
N ASN A 97 -3.15 2.83 -15.80
CA ASN A 97 -3.75 4.16 -15.72
C ASN A 97 -3.23 4.98 -14.52
N VAL A 98 -3.59 6.26 -14.52
CA VAL A 98 -3.36 7.21 -13.43
C VAL A 98 -4.68 7.92 -13.12
N VAL A 99 -5.00 8.07 -11.84
CA VAL A 99 -6.17 8.83 -11.38
C VAL A 99 -5.75 9.87 -10.34
N PRO A 100 -6.37 11.07 -10.31
CA PRO A 100 -6.08 12.07 -9.26
C PRO A 100 -6.58 11.55 -7.91
N THR A 101 -5.91 11.86 -6.80
CA THR A 101 -6.41 11.49 -5.47
C THR A 101 -7.48 12.44 -4.93
N LYS A 102 -7.60 13.62 -5.55
CA LYS A 102 -8.48 14.73 -5.14
C LYS A 102 -8.23 15.27 -3.73
N GLY A 103 -7.12 14.87 -3.09
CA GLY A 103 -6.56 15.54 -1.93
C GLY A 103 -5.13 15.98 -2.24
N ASP A 104 -4.33 16.16 -1.19
CA ASP A 104 -2.98 16.68 -1.30
C ASP A 104 -1.94 15.82 -0.58
N ALA A 105 -0.77 15.66 -1.19
CA ALA A 105 0.34 14.82 -0.72
C ALA A 105 -0.11 13.41 -0.30
N PRO A 106 -0.59 12.56 -1.23
CA PRO A 106 -0.96 11.18 -0.92
C PRO A 106 0.26 10.37 -0.50
N CYS A 107 0.23 9.84 0.73
CA CYS A 107 1.41 9.23 1.37
C CYS A 107 1.27 7.72 1.62
N HIS A 108 0.08 7.16 1.39
CA HIS A 108 -0.19 5.75 1.63
C HIS A 108 -1.28 5.22 0.71
N VAL A 109 -1.13 3.98 0.27
CA VAL A 109 -2.13 3.25 -0.51
C VAL A 109 -2.33 1.86 0.07
N ALA A 110 -3.59 1.44 0.23
CA ALA A 110 -3.94 0.08 0.62
C ALA A 110 -4.94 -0.53 -0.37
N VAL A 111 -4.72 -1.79 -0.67
CA VAL A 111 -5.55 -2.58 -1.58
C VAL A 111 -6.38 -3.55 -0.75
N SER A 112 -7.70 -3.57 -0.94
CA SER A 112 -8.57 -4.45 -0.14
C SER A 112 -8.29 -5.93 -0.45
N PRO A 113 -8.20 -6.82 0.55
CA PRO A 113 -7.97 -8.25 0.27
C PRO A 113 -9.20 -8.99 -0.26
N TYR A 114 -10.41 -8.46 -0.10
CA TYR A 114 -11.67 -9.14 -0.46
C TYR A 114 -12.56 -8.35 -1.41
N LYS A 115 -12.29 -7.05 -1.53
CA LYS A 115 -13.08 -6.16 -2.38
C LYS A 115 -12.23 -5.65 -3.53
N ASN A 116 -12.92 -5.33 -4.61
CA ASN A 116 -12.38 -4.58 -5.73
C ASN A 116 -12.33 -3.09 -5.37
N LEU A 117 -11.56 -2.78 -4.32
CA LEU A 117 -11.39 -1.42 -3.78
C LEU A 117 -9.93 -1.16 -3.44
N ILE A 118 -9.57 0.13 -3.54
CA ILE A 118 -8.27 0.67 -3.13
C ILE A 118 -8.49 2.00 -2.41
N ALA A 119 -7.81 2.19 -1.28
CA ALA A 119 -7.87 3.39 -0.46
C ALA A 119 -6.54 4.14 -0.56
N VAL A 120 -6.60 5.46 -0.66
CA VAL A 120 -5.42 6.35 -0.68
C VAL A 120 -5.58 7.44 0.37
N SER A 121 -4.54 7.62 1.18
CA SER A 121 -4.50 8.59 2.28
C SER A 121 -3.76 9.85 1.85
N ASN A 122 -4.42 11.00 1.95
CA ASN A 122 -3.90 12.31 1.57
C ASN A 122 -3.43 13.05 2.82
N TYR A 123 -2.11 13.14 3.01
CA TYR A 123 -1.51 13.68 4.24
C TYR A 123 -1.80 15.18 4.41
N SER A 124 -1.43 15.99 3.41
CA SER A 124 -1.60 17.45 3.51
C SER A 124 -3.06 17.85 3.27
N GLY A 125 -3.82 17.04 2.55
CA GLY A 125 -5.26 17.27 2.34
C GLY A 125 -6.14 16.89 3.53
N GLY A 126 -5.63 16.15 4.51
CA GLY A 126 -6.42 15.69 5.66
C GLY A 126 -7.63 14.84 5.25
N SER A 127 -7.49 14.05 4.19
CA SER A 127 -8.58 13.29 3.59
C SER A 127 -8.12 11.92 3.15
N PHE A 128 -9.07 11.05 2.80
CA PHE A 128 -8.76 9.84 2.05
C PHE A 128 -9.80 9.61 0.96
N VAL A 129 -9.37 8.88 -0.07
CA VAL A 129 -10.20 8.56 -1.24
C VAL A 129 -10.28 7.05 -1.42
N LEU A 130 -11.45 6.58 -1.80
CA LEU A 130 -11.74 5.19 -2.12
C LEU A 130 -12.06 5.08 -3.61
N TYR A 131 -11.34 4.20 -4.32
CA TYR A 131 -11.61 3.87 -5.71
C TYR A 131 -12.08 2.42 -5.86
N GLY A 132 -12.87 2.16 -6.89
CA GLY A 132 -13.07 0.82 -7.42
C GLY A 132 -11.81 0.28 -8.08
N LEU A 133 -11.68 -1.04 -8.13
CA LEU A 133 -10.64 -1.72 -8.91
C LEU A 133 -11.28 -2.64 -9.96
N GLU A 134 -10.80 -2.57 -11.18
CA GLU A 134 -11.19 -3.50 -12.23
C GLU A 134 -10.42 -4.82 -12.11
N PRO A 135 -10.95 -5.94 -12.64
CA PRO A 135 -10.29 -7.25 -12.54
C PRO A 135 -8.88 -7.31 -13.15
N ASN A 136 -8.58 -6.43 -14.11
CA ASN A 136 -7.27 -6.33 -14.75
C ASN A 136 -6.28 -5.42 -14.00
N GLY A 137 -6.66 -4.90 -12.83
CA GLY A 137 -5.84 -4.03 -12.01
C GLY A 137 -5.99 -2.53 -12.28
N VAL A 138 -6.74 -2.13 -13.31
CA VAL A 138 -7.03 -0.72 -13.61
C VAL A 138 -7.80 -0.09 -12.44
N ILE A 139 -7.43 1.13 -12.08
CA ILE A 139 -8.15 1.90 -11.06
C ILE A 139 -9.44 2.44 -11.70
N GLY A 140 -10.58 2.03 -11.16
CA GLY A 140 -11.91 2.35 -11.67
C GLY A 140 -12.44 3.68 -11.12
N ASN A 141 -13.77 3.77 -11.00
CA ASN A 141 -14.44 5.00 -10.56
C ASN A 141 -14.18 5.33 -9.09
N LEU A 142 -14.12 6.63 -8.77
CA LEU A 142 -14.14 7.14 -7.41
C LEU A 142 -15.45 6.71 -6.74
N LYS A 143 -15.34 6.17 -5.53
CA LYS A 143 -16.47 5.71 -4.70
C LYS A 143 -16.80 6.71 -3.62
N GLU A 144 -15.79 7.13 -2.86
CA GLU A 144 -15.92 8.09 -1.77
C GLU A 144 -14.66 8.96 -1.71
N LEU A 145 -14.83 10.23 -1.34
CA LEU A 145 -13.77 11.12 -0.90
C LEU A 145 -14.23 11.69 0.43
N ILE A 146 -13.50 11.40 1.50
CA ILE A 146 -13.88 11.78 2.86
C ILE A 146 -12.84 12.75 3.39
N GLN A 147 -13.32 13.95 3.71
CA GLN A 147 -12.58 15.00 4.38
C GLN A 147 -12.72 14.83 5.88
N HIS A 148 -11.61 14.81 6.61
CA HIS A 148 -11.64 14.96 8.05
C HIS A 148 -11.59 16.44 8.43
N GLU A 149 -12.06 16.79 9.62
CA GLU A 149 -12.06 18.16 10.15
C GLU A 149 -11.63 18.15 11.62
N GLY A 150 -10.99 19.22 12.08
CA GLY A 150 -10.50 19.37 13.45
C GLY A 150 -9.01 19.69 13.51
N LYS A 151 -8.44 19.55 14.71
CA LYS A 151 -7.01 19.77 15.00
C LYS A 151 -6.62 19.14 16.33
N GLY A 152 -5.34 18.88 16.52
CA GLY A 152 -4.76 18.34 17.75
C GLY A 152 -4.08 19.40 18.61
N VAL A 153 -3.27 18.95 19.57
CA VAL A 153 -2.58 19.82 20.54
C VAL A 153 -1.23 20.32 20.04
N ASP A 154 -0.59 19.60 19.10
CA ASP A 154 0.66 20.03 18.48
C ASP A 154 0.41 21.16 17.47
N LYS A 155 0.96 22.35 17.75
CA LYS A 155 0.73 23.55 16.94
C LYS A 155 1.44 23.55 15.58
N VAL A 156 2.33 22.60 15.34
CA VAL A 156 3.18 22.54 14.14
C VAL A 156 2.83 21.35 13.26
N ARG A 157 2.32 20.27 13.86
CA ARG A 157 2.05 19.00 13.17
C ARG A 157 0.59 18.57 13.20
N GLN A 158 -0.24 19.29 13.94
CA GLN A 158 -1.65 18.96 14.18
C GLN A 158 -2.51 20.22 14.13
N GLU A 159 -2.13 21.20 13.31
CA GLU A 159 -2.90 22.41 13.02
C GLU A 159 -4.21 22.10 12.28
N GLY A 160 -4.26 20.93 11.65
CA GLY A 160 -5.40 20.36 10.94
C GLY A 160 -5.27 18.84 10.82
N PRO A 161 -6.20 18.19 10.11
CA PRO A 161 -6.15 16.76 9.85
C PRO A 161 -5.00 16.37 8.91
N HIS A 162 -4.39 15.23 9.20
CA HIS A 162 -3.32 14.62 8.41
C HIS A 162 -3.50 13.10 8.32
N VAL A 163 -4.34 12.65 7.39
CA VAL A 163 -4.59 11.22 7.18
C VAL A 163 -3.33 10.56 6.63
N HIS A 164 -2.70 9.73 7.45
CA HIS A 164 -1.41 9.14 7.14
C HIS A 164 -1.51 7.72 6.59
N SER A 165 -2.54 6.96 6.97
CA SER A 165 -2.78 5.65 6.36
C SER A 165 -4.21 5.17 6.54
N ALA A 166 -4.56 4.17 5.73
CA ALA A 166 -5.85 3.51 5.75
C ALA A 166 -5.64 2.01 5.54
N PHE A 167 -6.20 1.17 6.42
CA PHE A 167 -6.06 -0.29 6.35
C PHE A 167 -7.41 -0.97 6.34
N PHE A 168 -7.58 -1.91 5.41
CA PHE A 168 -8.76 -2.78 5.41
C PHE A 168 -8.59 -3.88 6.45
N SER A 169 -9.64 -4.15 7.22
CA SER A 169 -9.75 -5.42 7.95
C SER A 169 -9.64 -6.62 6.99
N LYS A 170 -9.17 -7.75 7.50
CA LYS A 170 -9.09 -9.05 6.82
C LYS A 170 -10.47 -9.68 6.63
N LYS A 171 -11.53 -9.17 7.23
CA LYS A 171 -12.89 -9.54 6.78
C LYS A 171 -13.42 -8.58 5.71
N GLY A 172 -12.72 -7.48 5.46
CA GLY A 172 -13.09 -6.44 4.51
C GLY A 172 -14.37 -5.70 4.90
N HIS A 173 -14.78 -5.73 6.17
CA HIS A 173 -16.01 -5.08 6.63
C HIS A 173 -15.77 -3.66 7.14
N GLU A 174 -14.52 -3.38 7.53
CA GLU A 174 -14.09 -2.13 8.13
C GLU A 174 -12.83 -1.60 7.45
N LEU A 175 -12.72 -0.27 7.42
CA LEU A 175 -11.56 0.51 7.01
C LEU A 175 -11.10 1.36 8.21
N PHE A 176 -9.86 1.15 8.63
CA PHE A 176 -9.22 1.86 9.74
C PHE A 176 -8.36 2.98 9.17
N VAL A 177 -8.68 4.23 9.48
CA VAL A 177 -8.02 5.42 8.94
C VAL A 177 -7.31 6.15 10.07
N GLN A 178 -5.99 6.25 9.98
CA GLN A 178 -5.16 6.93 10.97
C GLN A 178 -4.98 8.39 10.58
N ASP A 179 -5.42 9.29 11.44
CA ASP A 179 -5.23 10.72 11.28
C ASP A 179 -4.25 11.24 12.33
N LEU A 180 -3.05 11.59 11.87
CA LEU A 180 -2.00 12.14 12.70
C LEU A 180 -2.43 13.47 13.31
N GLY A 181 -3.14 14.29 12.54
CA GLY A 181 -3.56 15.63 12.90
C GLY A 181 -4.60 15.67 14.02
N LEU A 182 -5.37 14.59 14.17
CA LEU A 182 -6.50 14.51 15.10
C LEU A 182 -6.25 13.60 16.30
N ASP A 183 -5.06 13.01 16.42
CA ASP A 183 -4.78 11.96 17.41
C ASP A 183 -5.76 10.76 17.31
N GLN A 184 -6.33 10.51 16.13
CA GLN A 184 -7.53 9.69 15.97
C GLN A 184 -7.34 8.55 14.97
N ILE A 185 -7.98 7.41 15.27
CA ILE A 185 -8.21 6.32 14.34
C ILE A 185 -9.73 6.22 14.10
N SER A 186 -10.15 6.55 12.88
CA SER A 186 -11.55 6.42 12.44
C SER A 186 -11.77 5.03 11.84
N ILE A 187 -12.81 4.33 12.29
CA ILE A 187 -13.16 2.98 11.86
C ILE A 187 -14.48 3.04 11.10
N TYR A 188 -14.37 3.08 9.77
CA TYR A 188 -15.52 3.15 8.88
C TYR A 188 -16.02 1.74 8.54
N LYS A 189 -17.33 1.52 8.67
CA LYS A 189 -17.98 0.27 8.22
C LYS A 189 -18.47 0.41 6.78
N PHE A 190 -18.37 -0.66 5.99
CA PHE A 190 -18.94 -0.68 4.65
C PHE A 190 -20.46 -0.93 4.69
N ILE A 191 -21.23 -0.01 4.13
CA ILE A 191 -22.66 -0.20 3.89
C ILE A 191 -22.84 -1.20 2.73
N ASN A 192 -23.75 -2.16 2.90
CA ASN A 192 -24.09 -3.16 1.88
C ASN A 192 -22.87 -3.86 1.27
N PRO A 193 -22.04 -4.57 2.07
CA PRO A 193 -20.70 -5.01 1.66
C PRO A 193 -20.68 -6.01 0.48
N LYS A 194 -21.84 -6.54 0.08
CA LYS A 194 -22.03 -7.48 -1.04
C LYS A 194 -22.42 -6.80 -2.36
N LYS A 195 -22.69 -5.49 -2.37
CA LYS A 195 -23.10 -4.74 -3.56
C LYS A 195 -21.90 -4.02 -4.22
N PRO A 196 -21.94 -3.78 -5.54
CA PRO A 196 -20.88 -3.08 -6.28
C PRO A 196 -20.79 -1.58 -5.98
N ASP A 197 -21.88 -0.98 -5.49
CA ASP A 197 -21.91 0.40 -5.00
C ASP A 197 -21.57 0.41 -3.51
N VAL A 198 -20.27 0.34 -3.22
CA VAL A 198 -19.76 0.29 -1.87
C VAL A 198 -19.65 1.71 -1.32
N LYS A 199 -20.31 1.95 -0.18
CA LYS A 199 -20.23 3.19 0.59
C LYS A 199 -19.72 2.92 2.00
N LEU A 200 -19.19 3.94 2.64
CA LEU A 200 -18.85 3.92 4.06
C LEU A 200 -20.03 4.45 4.89
N ALA A 201 -20.17 3.96 6.12
CA ALA A 201 -21.10 4.53 7.09
C ALA A 201 -20.66 5.95 7.45
N GLU A 202 -21.62 6.88 7.55
CA GLU A 202 -21.35 8.30 7.82
C GLU A 202 -20.77 8.53 9.22
N ASP A 203 -21.17 7.70 10.21
CA ASP A 203 -20.68 7.77 11.59
C ASP A 203 -19.64 6.66 11.85
N PRO A 204 -18.33 6.92 11.67
CA PRO A 204 -17.30 5.96 12.05
C PRO A 204 -17.22 5.80 13.57
N ALA A 205 -16.76 4.63 14.02
CA ALA A 205 -16.28 4.51 15.40
C ALA A 205 -14.90 5.18 15.51
N GLU A 206 -14.60 5.80 16.65
CA GLU A 206 -13.38 6.57 16.84
C GLU A 206 -12.57 6.03 18.01
N VAL A 207 -11.27 5.89 17.81
CA VAL A 207 -10.30 5.54 18.85
C VAL A 207 -9.24 6.62 18.91
N PHE A 208 -9.08 7.23 20.07
CA PHE A 208 -8.11 8.31 20.28
C PHE A 208 -6.82 7.76 20.90
N SER A 209 -5.70 8.27 20.40
CA SER A 209 -4.39 8.13 21.02
C SER A 209 -4.21 9.17 22.14
N SER A 210 -3.06 9.14 22.82
CA SER A 210 -2.72 10.23 23.75
C SER A 210 -2.56 11.55 22.99
N ALA A 211 -2.89 12.68 23.63
CA ALA A 211 -2.77 13.99 23.00
C ALA A 211 -1.33 14.25 22.48
N GLY A 212 -1.20 14.61 21.21
CA GLY A 212 0.06 14.77 20.50
C GLY A 212 0.70 13.44 20.04
N GLY A 213 -0.01 12.32 20.16
CA GLY A 213 0.46 10.99 19.81
C GLY A 213 0.58 10.77 18.29
N GLY A 214 -0.32 11.37 17.52
CA GLY A 214 -0.26 11.41 16.06
C GLY A 214 -0.18 10.03 15.40
N PRO A 215 -1.25 9.20 15.44
CA PRO A 215 -1.23 7.86 14.88
C PRO A 215 -0.86 7.91 13.39
N ARG A 216 0.14 7.10 13.01
CA ARG A 216 0.66 7.05 11.63
C ARG A 216 0.14 5.84 10.87
N HIS A 217 0.69 4.66 11.19
CA HIS A 217 0.37 3.38 10.58
C HIS A 217 -0.04 2.38 11.67
N ILE A 218 -0.89 1.42 11.30
CA ILE A 218 -1.20 0.26 12.14
C ILE A 218 -0.80 -1.04 11.42
N ALA A 219 -0.75 -2.13 12.18
CA ALA A 219 -0.64 -3.47 11.63
C ALA A 219 -1.47 -4.40 12.51
N PHE A 220 -2.09 -5.40 11.89
CA PHE A 220 -2.82 -6.43 12.59
C PHE A 220 -1.95 -7.68 12.77
N ASP A 221 -2.14 -8.38 13.88
CA ASP A 221 -1.67 -9.75 13.98
C ASP A 221 -2.38 -10.66 12.96
N LYS A 222 -1.86 -11.88 12.75
CA LYS A 222 -2.41 -12.81 11.74
C LYS A 222 -3.90 -13.12 11.92
N LYS A 223 -4.41 -13.03 13.16
CA LYS A 223 -5.78 -13.35 13.55
C LYS A 223 -6.67 -12.10 13.67
N GLU A 224 -6.10 -10.91 13.52
CA GLU A 224 -6.70 -9.62 13.86
C GLU A 224 -7.25 -9.58 15.29
N LYS A 225 -6.53 -10.21 16.23
CA LYS A 225 -6.84 -10.07 17.66
C LYS A 225 -6.25 -8.78 18.23
N TYR A 226 -5.18 -8.30 17.60
CA TYR A 226 -4.42 -7.09 17.95
C TYR A 226 -4.09 -6.33 16.67
#